data_AF-A0A661ABP6-F1
#
_entry.id   AF-A0A661ABP6-F1
#
_cell.length_a   1.000
_cell.length_b   1.000
_cell.length_c   1.000
_cell.angle_alpha   90.00
_cell.angle_beta   90.00
_cell.angle_gamma   90.00
#
_symmetry.space_group_name_H-M   'P 1'
#
loop_
_entity.id
_entity.type
_entity.pdbx_description
1 polymer ?
#
loop_
_entity_poly.entity_id
_entity_poly.type
_entity_poly.pdbx_seq_one_letter_code
_entity_poly.pdbx_strand_id
1 'polypeptide(L)'
;MKKIKFEEIVLAALLHDVGKSMQRGGEKEHGYSDKDIALFCPSSKKHGKEQRTHKHLLYSGKFAKIIFGKESIIETLCLGHHSPNTSYQKLIHVADGLAASERFKFKNEEALTEKCSSPEKTPLLSIFSLLNISPDEILEFWNELFWFPPGKDTEVLYPAPKNSTPCHYRYRIHDGEVKTGNEYLWKDFKNAAMVLKNKHQGKITLHTINEWEYLLKMYFSFIPSASPWDTQHFYLPDISLYFHSKLTAAIAGCLYKVLNNEEDMDSKLEEILSKKGIYYDNIFLLVGGDISGIQKFIYTLTSKGAAKTLRGRSVYLELLTRTAARYILRRFEFPDLNIIYEGGGRFYILLPGFVEKELKEISEDIEKKMFEIHQGELNVIVEGIS
;
A
#
# COMPACT_ATOMS: atom_id res chain seq x y z
N MET A 1 -19.55 -1.67 23.78
CA MET A 1 -18.88 -2.12 22.54
C MET A 1 -17.43 -2.44 22.85
N LYS A 2 -16.85 -3.49 22.26
CA LYS A 2 -15.42 -3.79 22.41
C LYS A 2 -14.62 -2.66 21.75
N LYS A 3 -13.69 -2.04 22.48
CA LYS A 3 -12.80 -1.00 21.91
C LYS A 3 -11.98 -1.63 20.78
N ILE A 4 -12.07 -1.09 19.58
CA ILE A 4 -11.25 -1.53 18.45
C ILE A 4 -9.80 -1.21 18.76
N LYS A 5 -8.87 -2.08 18.41
CA LYS A 5 -7.44 -1.87 18.62
C LYS A 5 -6.80 -1.16 17.42
N PHE A 6 -5.69 -0.48 17.67
CA PHE A 6 -4.88 0.16 16.64
C PHE A 6 -4.50 -0.82 15.53
N GLU A 7 -4.03 -2.02 15.89
CA GLU A 7 -3.59 -3.03 14.94
C GLU A 7 -4.74 -3.59 14.09
N GLU A 8 -5.96 -3.61 14.62
CA GLU A 8 -7.15 -4.03 13.88
C GLU A 8 -7.53 -2.99 12.81
N ILE A 9 -7.42 -1.70 13.12
CA ILE A 9 -7.65 -0.62 12.15
C ILE A 9 -6.61 -0.65 11.05
N VAL A 10 -5.32 -0.71 11.42
CA VAL A 10 -4.23 -0.72 10.45
C VAL A 10 -4.32 -1.95 9.53
N LEU A 11 -4.61 -3.13 10.08
CA LEU A 11 -4.76 -4.34 9.26
C LEU A 11 -6.00 -4.30 8.37
N ALA A 12 -7.14 -3.80 8.88
CA ALA A 12 -8.35 -3.65 8.05
C ALA A 12 -8.13 -2.65 6.92
N ALA A 13 -7.45 -1.54 7.19
CA ALA A 13 -7.06 -0.55 6.18
C ALA A 13 -6.05 -1.14 5.17
N LEU A 14 -5.14 -2.00 5.60
CA LEU A 14 -4.22 -2.70 4.69
C LEU A 14 -4.97 -3.69 3.78
N LEU A 15 -6.02 -4.34 4.28
CA LEU A 15 -6.77 -5.37 3.55
C LEU A 15 -8.06 -4.88 2.90
N HIS A 16 -8.43 -3.60 3.02
CA HIS A 16 -9.72 -3.06 2.59
C HIS A 16 -10.07 -3.40 1.13
N ASP A 17 -9.04 -3.40 0.28
CA ASP A 17 -9.13 -3.58 -1.17
C ASP A 17 -8.62 -4.95 -1.67
N VAL A 18 -8.30 -5.89 -0.79
CA VAL A 18 -7.84 -7.25 -1.16
C VAL A 18 -8.83 -7.96 -2.11
N GLY A 19 -10.11 -7.63 -1.99
CA GLY A 19 -11.19 -8.13 -2.83
C GLY A 19 -11.05 -7.80 -4.31
N LYS A 20 -10.30 -6.74 -4.68
CA LYS A 20 -10.00 -6.44 -6.10
C LYS A 20 -9.18 -7.56 -6.74
N SER A 21 -8.18 -8.08 -6.02
CA SER A 21 -7.37 -9.22 -6.49
C SER A 21 -8.20 -10.50 -6.54
N MET A 22 -9.00 -10.75 -5.50
CA MET A 22 -9.92 -11.91 -5.45
C MET A 22 -10.92 -11.92 -6.61
N GLN A 23 -11.52 -10.77 -6.92
CA GLN A 23 -12.46 -10.60 -8.03
C GLN A 23 -11.75 -10.89 -9.37
N ARG A 24 -10.55 -10.34 -9.57
CA ARG A 24 -9.77 -10.57 -10.80
C ARG A 24 -9.32 -12.02 -10.95
N GLY A 25 -9.15 -12.73 -9.84
CA GLY A 25 -8.86 -14.16 -9.79
C GLY A 25 -10.06 -15.07 -10.10
N GLY A 26 -11.21 -14.52 -10.53
CA GLY A 26 -12.36 -15.31 -11.00
C GLY A 26 -13.19 -15.98 -9.89
N GLU A 27 -12.97 -15.63 -8.62
CA GLU A 27 -13.77 -16.14 -7.52
C GLU A 27 -15.22 -15.65 -7.61
N LYS A 28 -16.17 -16.47 -7.14
CA LYS A 28 -17.59 -16.09 -7.16
C LYS A 28 -17.98 -15.18 -6.00
N GLU A 29 -18.82 -14.19 -6.31
CA GLU A 29 -19.54 -13.30 -5.40
C GLU A 29 -20.61 -14.10 -4.62
N HIS A 30 -20.20 -14.90 -3.64
CA HIS A 30 -21.10 -15.69 -2.79
C HIS A 30 -20.67 -15.61 -1.33
N GLY A 31 -21.65 -15.52 -0.42
CA GLY A 31 -21.41 -15.57 1.03
C GLY A 31 -22.09 -14.47 1.86
N TYR A 32 -22.82 -13.55 1.22
CA TYR A 32 -23.57 -12.46 1.84
C TYR A 32 -25.03 -12.46 1.37
N SER A 33 -25.95 -11.97 2.20
CA SER A 33 -27.37 -11.87 1.86
C SER A 33 -27.65 -10.69 0.93
N ASP A 34 -28.77 -10.70 0.20
CA ASP A 34 -29.17 -9.56 -0.64
C ASP A 34 -29.27 -8.25 0.15
N LYS A 35 -29.62 -8.34 1.45
CA LYS A 35 -29.64 -7.20 2.37
C LYS A 35 -28.24 -6.64 2.62
N ASP A 36 -27.26 -7.50 2.86
CA ASP A 36 -25.86 -7.08 3.08
C ASP A 36 -25.27 -6.48 1.80
N ILE A 37 -25.57 -7.10 0.64
CA ILE A 37 -25.19 -6.57 -0.67
C ILE A 37 -25.81 -5.18 -0.86
N ALA A 38 -27.09 -5.02 -0.53
CA ALA A 38 -27.76 -3.75 -0.66
C ALA A 38 -27.21 -2.65 0.26
N LEU A 39 -26.71 -3.04 1.44
CA LEU A 39 -26.15 -2.15 2.45
C LEU A 39 -24.77 -1.63 2.06
N PHE A 40 -23.89 -2.50 1.53
CA PHE A 40 -22.48 -2.14 1.28
C PHE A 40 -22.20 -1.77 -0.19
N CYS A 41 -22.96 -2.31 -1.14
CA CYS A 41 -22.74 -2.07 -2.57
C CYS A 41 -23.82 -1.14 -3.11
N PRO A 42 -23.54 0.18 -3.28
CA PRO A 42 -24.52 1.11 -3.80
C PRO A 42 -24.88 0.78 -5.26
N SER A 43 -26.15 1.00 -5.61
CA SER A 43 -26.67 0.86 -6.97
C SER A 43 -26.39 2.11 -7.80
N SER A 44 -25.90 1.93 -9.03
CA SER A 44 -25.79 2.96 -10.05
C SER A 44 -26.62 2.58 -11.27
N LYS A 45 -27.20 3.56 -11.97
CA LYS A 45 -27.90 3.33 -13.24
C LYS A 45 -26.87 3.39 -14.37
N LYS A 46 -26.58 2.26 -15.00
CA LYS A 46 -25.73 2.17 -16.20
C LYS A 46 -26.57 1.65 -17.37
N HIS A 47 -26.60 2.42 -18.47
CA HIS A 47 -27.45 2.14 -19.65
C HIS A 47 -28.92 1.81 -19.31
N GLY A 48 -29.51 2.55 -18.37
CA GLY A 48 -30.91 2.35 -17.96
C GLY A 48 -31.18 1.11 -17.11
N LYS A 49 -30.17 0.30 -16.79
CA LYS A 49 -30.26 -0.85 -15.87
C LYS A 49 -29.59 -0.51 -14.54
N GLU A 50 -30.22 -0.91 -13.45
CA GLU A 50 -29.63 -0.80 -12.11
C GLU A 50 -28.53 -1.85 -11.96
N GLN A 51 -27.31 -1.39 -11.68
CA GLN A 51 -26.15 -2.24 -11.44
C GLN A 51 -25.52 -1.87 -10.11
N ARG A 52 -25.19 -2.89 -9.31
CA ARG A 52 -24.48 -2.72 -8.04
C ARG A 52 -23.00 -2.45 -8.33
N THR A 53 -22.47 -1.40 -7.72
CA THR A 53 -21.07 -0.96 -7.83
C THR A 53 -20.26 -1.45 -6.62
N HIS A 54 -18.93 -1.30 -6.66
CA HIS A 54 -18.04 -1.63 -5.53
C HIS A 54 -18.16 -3.07 -5.02
N LYS A 55 -18.41 -4.03 -5.92
CA LYS A 55 -18.55 -5.46 -5.56
C LYS A 55 -17.31 -6.04 -4.87
N HIS A 56 -16.13 -5.48 -5.12
CA HIS A 56 -14.88 -5.86 -4.46
C HIS A 56 -14.99 -5.84 -2.92
N LEU A 57 -15.87 -5.02 -2.33
CA LEU A 57 -16.16 -4.98 -0.90
C LEU A 57 -16.55 -6.36 -0.35
N LEU A 58 -17.44 -7.06 -1.05
CA LEU A 58 -17.91 -8.38 -0.65
C LEU A 58 -16.79 -9.43 -0.73
N TYR A 59 -15.89 -9.28 -1.69
CA TYR A 59 -14.71 -10.14 -1.81
C TYR A 59 -13.70 -9.86 -0.68
N SER A 60 -13.47 -8.59 -0.34
CA SER A 60 -12.63 -8.22 0.82
C SER A 60 -13.19 -8.77 2.12
N GLY A 61 -14.51 -8.62 2.34
CA GLY A 61 -15.21 -9.20 3.48
C GLY A 61 -15.11 -10.73 3.51
N LYS A 62 -15.33 -11.40 2.37
CA LYS A 62 -15.20 -12.86 2.23
C LYS A 62 -13.79 -13.33 2.58
N PHE A 63 -12.76 -12.64 2.11
CA PHE A 63 -11.38 -12.93 2.47
C PHE A 63 -11.14 -12.75 3.97
N ALA A 64 -11.54 -11.61 4.55
CA ALA A 64 -11.41 -11.35 5.97
C ALA A 64 -12.13 -12.39 6.82
N LYS A 65 -13.31 -12.84 6.42
CA LYS A 65 -14.06 -13.93 7.05
C LYS A 65 -13.32 -15.26 7.01
N ILE A 66 -12.69 -15.59 5.88
CA ILE A 66 -11.85 -16.80 5.74
C ILE A 66 -10.66 -16.74 6.69
N ILE A 67 -10.02 -15.56 6.82
CA ILE A 67 -8.78 -15.41 7.60
C ILE A 67 -9.03 -15.23 9.09
N PHE A 68 -9.93 -14.34 9.49
CA PHE A 68 -10.13 -13.89 10.88
C PHE A 68 -11.43 -14.39 11.50
N GLY A 69 -12.27 -15.11 10.74
CA GLY A 69 -13.56 -15.62 11.20
C GLY A 69 -14.73 -14.70 10.85
N LYS A 70 -15.93 -15.27 10.89
CA LYS A 70 -17.19 -14.58 10.61
C LYS A 70 -17.44 -13.48 11.65
N GLU A 71 -17.94 -12.34 11.19
CA GLU A 71 -18.25 -11.16 12.02
C GLU A 71 -17.01 -10.61 12.75
N SER A 72 -15.81 -10.89 12.23
CA SER A 72 -14.60 -10.24 12.71
C SER A 72 -14.68 -8.73 12.45
N ILE A 73 -13.98 -7.96 13.28
CA ILE A 73 -13.92 -6.51 13.08
C ILE A 73 -13.28 -6.15 11.73
N ILE A 74 -12.31 -6.97 11.27
CA ILE A 74 -11.67 -6.81 9.96
C ILE A 74 -12.70 -6.95 8.83
N GLU A 75 -13.56 -7.98 8.88
CA GLU A 75 -14.64 -8.16 7.90
C GLU A 75 -15.56 -6.93 7.86
N THR A 76 -16.02 -6.48 9.03
CA THR A 76 -16.93 -5.33 9.16
C THR A 76 -16.31 -4.04 8.61
N LEU A 77 -15.04 -3.79 8.92
CA LEU A 77 -14.33 -2.60 8.47
C LEU A 77 -14.07 -2.63 6.95
N CYS A 78 -13.66 -3.76 6.40
CA CYS A 78 -13.45 -3.90 4.95
C CYS A 78 -14.75 -3.74 4.16
N LEU A 79 -15.89 -4.25 4.64
CA LEU A 79 -17.18 -4.14 3.95
C LEU A 79 -17.69 -2.69 3.89
N GLY A 80 -17.50 -1.91 4.96
CA GLY A 80 -18.10 -0.58 5.10
C GLY A 80 -17.26 0.59 4.59
N HIS A 81 -16.06 0.39 4.06
CA HIS A 81 -15.15 1.51 3.81
C HIS A 81 -15.57 2.45 2.66
N HIS A 82 -16.49 2.07 1.77
CA HIS A 82 -17.08 2.99 0.76
C HIS A 82 -18.45 3.56 1.16
N SER A 83 -19.10 2.97 2.17
CA SER A 83 -20.40 3.41 2.68
C SER A 83 -20.42 3.21 4.20
N PRO A 84 -19.71 4.08 4.94
CA PRO A 84 -19.43 3.88 6.35
C PRO A 84 -20.68 4.07 7.20
N ASN A 85 -20.93 3.13 8.10
CA ASN A 85 -22.00 3.19 9.12
C ASN A 85 -21.45 3.41 10.53
N THR A 86 -20.13 3.49 10.67
CA THR A 86 -19.43 3.69 11.96
C THR A 86 -18.25 4.63 11.74
N SER A 87 -17.83 5.33 12.81
CA SER A 87 -16.70 6.26 12.75
C SER A 87 -15.39 5.60 12.31
N TYR A 88 -15.18 4.33 12.67
CA TYR A 88 -13.99 3.59 12.25
C TYR A 88 -14.03 3.17 10.77
N GLN A 89 -15.21 2.84 10.23
CA GLN A 89 -15.35 2.65 8.78
C GLN A 89 -15.12 3.97 8.03
N LYS A 90 -15.62 5.08 8.60
CA LYS A 90 -15.41 6.43 8.05
C LYS A 90 -13.94 6.83 8.11
N LEU A 91 -13.22 6.45 9.15
CA LEU A 91 -11.78 6.68 9.26
C LEU A 91 -11.01 5.99 8.12
N ILE A 92 -11.33 4.73 7.83
CA ILE A 92 -10.72 4.01 6.70
C ILE A 92 -11.16 4.63 5.37
N HIS A 93 -12.43 5.06 5.26
CA HIS A 93 -12.93 5.77 4.07
C HIS A 93 -12.12 7.05 3.78
N VAL A 94 -11.87 7.87 4.80
CA VAL A 94 -11.06 9.09 4.68
C VAL A 94 -9.61 8.73 4.33
N ALA A 95 -9.03 7.72 4.96
CA ALA A 95 -7.68 7.27 4.65
C ALA A 95 -7.53 6.79 3.20
N ASP A 96 -8.51 6.02 2.69
CA ASP A 96 -8.58 5.57 1.29
C ASP A 96 -8.68 6.76 0.33
N GLY A 97 -9.53 7.74 0.64
CA GLY A 97 -9.68 8.97 -0.13
C GLY A 97 -8.41 9.82 -0.18
N LEU A 98 -7.69 9.95 0.94
CA LEU A 98 -6.41 10.67 1.01
C LEU A 98 -5.33 9.96 0.19
N ALA A 99 -5.21 8.62 0.32
CA ALA A 99 -4.27 7.82 -0.47
C ALA A 99 -4.58 7.88 -1.98
N ALA A 100 -5.87 7.89 -2.37
CA ALA A 100 -6.28 7.99 -3.76
C ALA A 100 -6.14 9.41 -4.36
N SER A 101 -5.85 10.43 -3.55
CA SER A 101 -5.82 11.82 -4.01
C SER A 101 -4.67 12.15 -4.97
N GLU A 102 -3.67 11.28 -5.07
CA GLU A 102 -2.54 11.34 -6.01
C GLU A 102 -2.92 10.88 -7.43
N ARG A 103 -4.09 10.25 -7.62
CA ARG A 103 -4.51 9.68 -8.92
C ARG A 103 -4.66 10.75 -9.99
N PHE A 104 -3.90 10.62 -11.07
CA PHE A 104 -4.04 11.46 -12.24
C PHE A 104 -5.33 11.17 -13.00
N LYS A 105 -6.12 12.21 -13.26
CA LYS A 105 -7.27 12.15 -14.16
C LYS A 105 -6.79 12.34 -15.60
N PHE A 106 -7.07 11.37 -16.46
CA PHE A 106 -6.73 11.44 -17.87
C PHE A 106 -7.77 12.27 -18.63
N LYS A 107 -7.31 13.18 -19.49
CA LYS A 107 -8.19 14.13 -20.23
C LYS A 107 -8.67 13.61 -21.59
N ASN A 108 -8.04 12.57 -22.14
CA ASN A 108 -8.32 12.12 -23.52
C ASN A 108 -8.75 10.64 -23.55
N GLU A 109 -10.03 10.38 -23.82
CA GLU A 109 -10.65 9.05 -23.76
C GLU A 109 -10.06 8.04 -24.75
N GLU A 110 -9.58 8.48 -25.92
CA GLU A 110 -9.28 7.57 -27.04
C GLU A 110 -8.00 6.75 -26.84
N ALA A 111 -7.05 7.18 -26.00
CA ALA A 111 -5.71 6.60 -25.94
C ALA A 111 -5.58 5.30 -25.10
N LEU A 112 -6.46 5.06 -24.13
CA LEU A 112 -6.34 3.97 -23.13
C LEU A 112 -7.21 2.73 -23.41
N THR A 113 -8.01 2.76 -24.48
CA THR A 113 -9.25 1.98 -24.62
C THR A 113 -9.07 0.47 -24.80
N GLU A 114 -8.03 0.01 -25.49
CA GLU A 114 -7.90 -1.43 -25.77
C GLU A 114 -7.42 -2.23 -24.55
N LYS A 115 -6.41 -1.72 -23.83
CA LYS A 115 -5.81 -2.42 -22.67
C LYS A 115 -6.62 -2.28 -21.38
N CYS A 116 -7.53 -1.31 -21.29
CA CYS A 116 -8.30 -1.03 -20.08
C CYS A 116 -9.79 -1.43 -20.16
N SER A 117 -10.10 -2.46 -20.96
CA SER A 117 -11.49 -2.88 -21.22
C SER A 117 -12.22 -3.50 -20.01
N SER A 118 -11.49 -3.97 -18.99
CA SER A 118 -12.06 -4.55 -17.76
C SER A 118 -11.00 -4.61 -16.65
N PRO A 119 -11.37 -4.61 -15.36
CA PRO A 119 -10.42 -4.75 -14.25
C PRO A 119 -9.47 -5.93 -14.39
N GLU A 120 -9.94 -7.05 -14.94
CA GLU A 120 -9.21 -8.30 -15.14
C GLU A 120 -8.11 -8.17 -16.20
N LYS A 121 -8.31 -7.25 -17.16
CA LYS A 121 -7.42 -7.04 -18.32
C LYS A 121 -6.52 -5.82 -18.16
N THR A 122 -6.82 -4.90 -17.26
CA THR A 122 -6.04 -3.68 -17.08
C THR A 122 -4.67 -3.95 -16.46
N PRO A 123 -3.55 -3.62 -17.14
CA PRO A 123 -2.21 -3.64 -16.57
C PRO A 123 -1.93 -2.42 -15.70
N LEU A 124 -0.94 -2.56 -14.82
CA LEU A 124 -0.37 -1.43 -14.11
C LEU A 124 0.48 -0.60 -15.09
N LEU A 125 0.08 0.64 -15.34
CA LEU A 125 0.86 1.59 -16.12
C LEU A 125 2.16 1.92 -15.36
N SER A 126 3.29 1.91 -16.06
CA SER A 126 4.56 2.33 -15.47
C SER A 126 4.55 3.83 -15.21
N ILE A 127 5.04 4.23 -14.04
CA ILE A 127 5.21 5.64 -13.68
C ILE A 127 6.12 6.40 -14.66
N PHE A 128 7.04 5.70 -15.33
CA PHE A 128 7.89 6.31 -16.37
C PHE A 128 7.10 6.78 -17.59
N SER A 129 5.88 6.27 -17.80
CA SER A 129 4.98 6.74 -18.86
C SER A 129 4.44 8.15 -18.58
N LEU A 130 4.51 8.60 -17.33
CA LEU A 130 4.10 9.95 -16.93
C LEU A 130 5.22 10.99 -17.14
N LEU A 131 6.47 10.53 -17.31
CA LEU A 131 7.60 11.41 -17.55
C LEU A 131 7.60 11.80 -19.02
N ASN A 132 6.94 12.91 -19.34
CA ASN A 132 6.95 13.42 -20.70
C ASN A 132 8.08 14.43 -20.91
N ILE A 133 9.11 14.03 -21.66
CA ILE A 133 10.22 14.90 -22.06
C ILE A 133 9.86 15.69 -23.35
N SER A 134 8.90 15.20 -24.14
CA SER A 134 8.50 15.76 -25.43
C SER A 134 6.97 15.95 -25.49
N PRO A 135 6.45 17.19 -25.51
CA PRO A 135 5.00 17.47 -25.43
C PRO A 135 4.13 16.69 -26.42
N ASP A 136 4.70 16.29 -27.56
CA ASP A 136 4.00 15.70 -28.70
C ASP A 136 4.04 14.15 -28.74
N GLU A 137 4.79 13.49 -27.85
CA GLU A 137 4.88 12.02 -27.77
C GLU A 137 4.41 11.49 -26.42
N ILE A 138 3.39 10.62 -26.43
CA ILE A 138 2.97 9.86 -25.25
C ILE A 138 3.65 8.49 -25.32
N LEU A 139 4.68 8.30 -24.50
CA LEU A 139 5.32 6.99 -24.34
C LEU A 139 4.57 6.19 -23.27
N GLU A 140 3.87 5.15 -23.68
CA GLU A 140 3.19 4.23 -22.76
C GLU A 140 4.03 2.97 -22.51
N PHE A 141 4.46 2.81 -21.27
CA PHE A 141 5.11 1.61 -20.77
C PHE A 141 4.21 0.92 -19.75
N TRP A 142 4.00 -0.38 -19.91
CA TRP A 142 3.10 -1.18 -19.09
C TRP A 142 3.88 -2.24 -18.34
N ASN A 143 3.58 -2.43 -17.06
CA ASN A 143 4.18 -3.51 -16.29
C ASN A 143 3.48 -4.84 -16.61
N GLU A 144 4.27 -5.92 -16.71
CA GLU A 144 3.72 -7.26 -16.75
C GLU A 144 3.12 -7.64 -15.40
N LEU A 145 2.05 -8.45 -15.41
CA LEU A 145 1.53 -9.01 -14.16
C LEU A 145 2.54 -10.01 -13.61
N PHE A 146 3.03 -9.74 -12.40
CA PHE A 146 4.11 -10.49 -11.80
C PHE A 146 4.00 -10.50 -10.25
N TRP A 147 4.54 -11.54 -9.59
CA TRP A 147 4.64 -11.61 -8.11
C TRP A 147 5.95 -12.26 -7.67
N PHE A 148 6.53 -11.74 -6.59
CA PHE A 148 7.87 -12.12 -6.11
C PHE A 148 7.90 -13.49 -5.41
N PRO A 149 9.05 -14.21 -5.45
CA PRO A 149 10.27 -13.87 -6.19
C PRO A 149 10.14 -14.14 -7.69
N PRO A 150 10.80 -13.35 -8.57
CA PRO A 150 10.87 -13.70 -9.98
C PRO A 150 11.56 -15.04 -10.07
N GLY A 151 11.01 -15.91 -10.91
CA GLY A 151 11.77 -17.07 -11.35
C GLY A 151 13.03 -16.62 -12.08
N LYS A 152 13.58 -17.49 -12.94
CA LYS A 152 14.80 -17.15 -13.69
C LYS A 152 14.61 -16.01 -14.71
N ASP A 153 13.37 -15.66 -15.03
CA ASP A 153 13.02 -14.62 -15.98
C ASP A 153 12.89 -13.28 -15.24
N THR A 154 13.92 -12.44 -15.33
CA THR A 154 13.94 -11.09 -14.76
C THR A 154 13.45 -10.02 -15.73
N GLU A 155 13.25 -10.36 -17.01
CA GLU A 155 12.76 -9.40 -18.02
C GLU A 155 11.35 -8.92 -17.69
N VAL A 156 10.55 -9.77 -17.04
CA VAL A 156 9.20 -9.42 -16.52
C VAL A 156 9.19 -8.26 -15.53
N LEU A 157 10.34 -7.89 -14.96
CA LEU A 157 10.48 -6.75 -14.04
C LEU A 157 10.53 -5.40 -14.79
N TYR A 158 10.83 -5.42 -16.09
CA TYR A 158 10.96 -4.20 -16.89
C TYR A 158 9.65 -3.89 -17.61
N PRO A 159 9.15 -2.64 -17.53
CA PRO A 159 7.99 -2.22 -18.27
C PRO A 159 8.16 -2.38 -19.79
N ALA A 160 7.14 -2.93 -20.45
CA ALA A 160 7.14 -3.13 -21.89
C ALA A 160 6.34 -2.03 -22.63
N PRO A 161 6.77 -1.60 -23.83
CA PRO A 161 6.10 -0.53 -24.57
C PRO A 161 4.69 -0.93 -25.04
N LYS A 162 3.83 0.05 -25.37
CA LYS A 162 2.43 -0.15 -25.80
C LYS A 162 2.20 -1.28 -26.81
N ASN A 163 3.08 -1.40 -27.81
CA ASN A 163 2.92 -2.36 -28.91
C ASN A 163 3.36 -3.79 -28.56
N SER A 164 3.88 -4.02 -27.34
CA SER A 164 4.08 -5.36 -26.81
C SER A 164 2.74 -5.99 -26.42
N THR A 165 2.57 -7.29 -26.70
CA THR A 165 1.43 -8.06 -26.20
C THR A 165 1.54 -8.14 -24.67
N PRO A 166 0.70 -7.45 -23.89
CA PRO A 166 0.88 -7.43 -22.44
C PRO A 166 0.69 -8.85 -21.85
N CYS A 167 1.54 -9.25 -20.93
CA CYS A 167 1.54 -10.59 -20.33
C CYS A 167 0.34 -10.91 -19.41
N HIS A 168 -0.71 -10.07 -19.34
CA HIS A 168 -2.00 -10.46 -18.74
C HIS A 168 -2.57 -11.74 -19.37
N TYR A 169 -2.10 -12.08 -20.58
CA TYR A 169 -2.47 -13.23 -21.40
C TYR A 169 -1.59 -14.49 -21.27
N ARG A 170 -0.58 -14.57 -20.38
CA ARG A 170 0.13 -15.87 -20.21
C ARG A 170 -0.77 -16.86 -19.48
N TYR A 171 -1.71 -17.44 -20.22
CA TYR A 171 -2.38 -18.67 -19.87
C TYR A 171 -1.31 -19.74 -19.68
N ARG A 172 -1.04 -20.14 -18.45
CA ARG A 172 -0.24 -21.34 -18.19
C ARG A 172 -1.21 -22.52 -18.15
N ILE A 173 -1.01 -23.48 -19.06
CA ILE A 173 -1.68 -24.77 -18.98
C ILE A 173 -1.10 -25.49 -17.75
N HIS A 174 -1.96 -25.77 -16.77
CA HIS A 174 -1.64 -26.65 -15.65
C HIS A 174 -2.77 -27.65 -15.51
N ASP A 175 -2.43 -28.94 -15.54
CA ASP A 175 -3.40 -30.04 -15.50
C ASP A 175 -4.50 -29.96 -16.58
N GLY A 176 -4.18 -29.42 -17.76
CA GLY A 176 -5.13 -29.31 -18.89
C GLY A 176 -6.11 -28.13 -18.81
N GLU A 177 -6.05 -27.30 -17.75
CA GLU A 177 -6.89 -26.10 -17.62
C GLU A 177 -6.13 -24.82 -18.01
N VAL A 178 -6.82 -23.94 -18.74
CA VAL A 178 -6.35 -22.61 -19.15
C VAL A 178 -6.68 -21.62 -18.03
N LYS A 179 -5.67 -21.21 -17.25
CA LYS A 179 -5.83 -20.25 -16.14
C LYS A 179 -5.15 -18.93 -16.41
N THR A 180 -5.78 -17.83 -16.02
CA THR A 180 -5.21 -16.47 -16.17
C THR A 180 -4.11 -16.19 -15.15
N GLY A 181 -3.26 -15.20 -15.41
CA GLY A 181 -2.24 -14.78 -14.44
C GLY A 181 -2.83 -14.36 -13.08
N ASN A 182 -3.99 -13.69 -13.09
CA ASN A 182 -4.69 -13.27 -11.87
C ASN A 182 -5.22 -14.46 -11.05
N GLU A 183 -5.70 -15.52 -11.70
CA GLU A 183 -6.16 -16.73 -11.01
C GLU A 183 -5.02 -17.43 -10.27
N TYR A 184 -3.85 -17.57 -10.89
CA TYR A 184 -2.65 -18.13 -10.23
C TYR A 184 -2.18 -17.25 -9.09
N LEU A 185 -2.05 -15.95 -9.32
CA LEU A 185 -1.63 -14.99 -8.31
C LEU A 185 -2.56 -15.05 -7.09
N TRP A 186 -3.87 -15.02 -7.30
CA TRP A 186 -4.84 -15.08 -6.22
C TRP A 186 -4.76 -16.42 -5.46
N LYS A 187 -4.66 -17.54 -6.18
CA LYS A 187 -4.52 -18.88 -5.55
C LYS A 187 -3.28 -18.93 -4.65
N ASP A 188 -2.13 -18.47 -5.15
CA ASP A 188 -0.87 -18.48 -4.41
C ASP A 188 -0.91 -17.53 -3.20
N PHE A 189 -1.44 -16.31 -3.39
CA PHE A 189 -1.67 -15.36 -2.30
C PHE A 189 -2.57 -15.94 -1.21
N LYS A 190 -3.71 -16.56 -1.59
CA LYS A 190 -4.65 -17.19 -0.66
C LYS A 190 -3.99 -18.32 0.13
N ASN A 191 -3.16 -19.13 -0.51
CA ASN A 191 -2.40 -20.18 0.18
C ASN A 191 -1.39 -19.58 1.18
N ALA A 192 -0.63 -18.56 0.77
CA ALA A 192 0.33 -17.88 1.64
C ALA A 192 -0.37 -17.20 2.84
N ALA A 193 -1.52 -16.55 2.60
CA ALA A 193 -2.38 -15.96 3.62
C ALA A 193 -2.89 -17.01 4.62
N MET A 194 -3.28 -18.20 4.17
CA MET A 194 -3.69 -19.30 5.05
C MET A 194 -2.54 -19.85 5.89
N VAL A 195 -1.33 -19.93 5.33
CA VAL A 195 -0.12 -20.29 6.10
C VAL A 195 0.12 -19.27 7.21
N LEU A 196 0.05 -17.97 6.89
CA LEU A 196 0.23 -16.91 7.87
C LEU A 196 -0.85 -16.93 8.96
N LYS A 197 -2.12 -17.12 8.56
CA LYS A 197 -3.25 -17.34 9.49
C LYS A 197 -2.96 -18.47 10.47
N ASN A 198 -2.56 -19.63 9.97
CA ASN A 198 -2.34 -20.82 10.78
C ASN A 198 -1.14 -20.67 11.72
N LYS A 199 -0.05 -20.06 11.23
CA LYS A 199 1.16 -19.77 12.02
C LYS A 199 0.84 -18.93 13.25
N HIS A 200 0.00 -17.90 13.11
CA HIS A 200 -0.31 -16.95 14.18
C HIS A 200 -1.67 -17.13 14.83
N GLN A 201 -2.43 -18.17 14.43
CA GLN A 201 -3.79 -18.44 14.89
C GLN A 201 -4.73 -17.22 14.74
N GLY A 202 -4.54 -16.44 13.68
CA GLY A 202 -5.32 -15.23 13.42
C GLY A 202 -5.06 -14.06 14.39
N LYS A 203 -4.01 -14.11 15.22
CA LYS A 203 -3.62 -12.99 16.09
C LYS A 203 -3.21 -11.78 15.26
N ILE A 204 -3.62 -10.60 15.72
CA ILE A 204 -3.33 -9.31 15.09
C ILE A 204 -2.42 -8.52 16.04
N THR A 205 -1.20 -8.26 15.58
CA THR A 205 -0.10 -7.57 16.26
C THR A 205 0.69 -6.75 15.23
N LEU A 206 1.54 -5.82 15.68
CA LEU A 206 2.46 -5.09 14.79
C LEU A 206 3.34 -6.03 13.95
N HIS A 207 3.84 -7.11 14.55
CA HIS A 207 4.67 -8.10 13.85
C HIS A 207 3.90 -8.76 12.69
N THR A 208 2.68 -9.23 12.96
CA THR A 208 1.85 -9.86 11.93
C THR A 208 1.39 -8.88 10.85
N ILE A 209 1.21 -7.59 11.19
CA ILE A 209 0.92 -6.54 10.20
C ILE A 209 2.07 -6.41 9.20
N ASN A 210 3.31 -6.40 9.68
CA ASN A 210 4.48 -6.36 8.80
C ASN A 210 4.52 -7.60 7.89
N GLU A 211 4.20 -8.80 8.40
CA GLU A 211 4.11 -10.01 7.56
C GLU A 211 2.98 -9.91 6.51
N TRP A 212 1.83 -9.33 6.84
CA TRP A 212 0.76 -9.04 5.89
C TRP A 212 1.19 -8.02 4.83
N GLU A 213 1.87 -6.93 5.23
CA GLU A 213 2.44 -5.95 4.29
C GLU A 213 3.37 -6.66 3.30
N TYR A 214 4.27 -7.53 3.78
CA TYR A 214 5.16 -8.28 2.90
C TYR A 214 4.42 -9.23 1.94
N LEU A 215 3.35 -9.90 2.38
CA LEU A 215 2.51 -10.68 1.47
C LEU A 215 1.89 -9.79 0.38
N LEU A 216 1.28 -8.67 0.75
CA LEU A 216 0.72 -7.74 -0.23
C LEU A 216 1.79 -7.19 -1.17
N LYS A 217 2.99 -6.88 -0.66
CA LYS A 217 4.13 -6.45 -1.48
C LYS A 217 4.50 -7.51 -2.52
N MET A 218 4.60 -8.77 -2.12
CA MET A 218 4.99 -9.83 -3.05
C MET A 218 3.95 -10.04 -4.15
N TYR A 219 2.66 -10.01 -3.81
CA TYR A 219 1.59 -10.40 -4.73
C TYR A 219 0.90 -9.22 -5.44
N PHE A 220 0.82 -8.04 -4.85
CA PHE A 220 -0.03 -6.93 -5.35
C PHE A 220 0.76 -5.73 -5.88
N SER A 221 2.10 -5.80 -5.95
CA SER A 221 2.94 -4.71 -6.49
C SER A 221 2.69 -4.42 -7.98
N PHE A 222 2.19 -5.39 -8.74
CA PHE A 222 1.94 -5.26 -10.19
C PHE A 222 0.45 -5.34 -10.55
N ILE A 223 -0.43 -5.20 -9.56
CA ILE A 223 -1.88 -5.12 -9.74
C ILE A 223 -2.26 -3.63 -9.66
N PRO A 224 -2.95 -3.03 -10.64
CA PRO A 224 -3.40 -1.63 -10.50
C PRO A 224 -4.50 -1.49 -9.45
N SER A 225 -4.40 -0.48 -8.58
CA SER A 225 -5.34 -0.20 -7.48
C SER A 225 -6.71 0.28 -7.97
N ALA A 226 -6.73 1.01 -9.07
CA ALA A 226 -7.91 1.43 -9.81
C ALA A 226 -7.71 1.07 -11.28
N SER A 227 -8.80 0.85 -11.99
CA SER A 227 -8.76 0.59 -13.42
C SER A 227 -9.81 1.47 -14.10
N PRO A 228 -9.52 2.09 -15.25
CA PRO A 228 -10.42 3.06 -15.87
C PRO A 228 -11.51 2.36 -16.69
N TRP A 229 -12.24 1.40 -16.11
CA TRP A 229 -13.27 0.63 -16.81
C TRP A 229 -14.67 1.29 -16.74
N ASP A 230 -14.84 2.33 -15.92
CA ASP A 230 -16.12 3.02 -15.74
C ASP A 230 -16.02 4.49 -16.16
N THR A 231 -16.89 4.88 -17.09
CA THR A 231 -16.84 6.10 -17.92
C THR A 231 -17.03 7.42 -17.16
N GLN A 232 -17.11 7.38 -15.83
CA GLN A 232 -17.35 8.58 -15.01
C GLN A 232 -16.05 9.21 -14.50
N HIS A 233 -14.97 8.43 -14.36
CA HIS A 233 -13.69 8.93 -13.87
C HIS A 233 -12.52 8.14 -14.49
N PHE A 234 -11.87 8.69 -15.51
CA PHE A 234 -10.68 8.09 -16.13
C PHE A 234 -9.45 8.35 -15.27
N TYR A 235 -9.20 7.47 -14.30
CA TYR A 235 -7.92 7.46 -13.56
C TYR A 235 -6.88 6.63 -14.31
N LEU A 236 -5.64 7.10 -14.32
CA LEU A 236 -4.54 6.26 -14.77
C LEU A 236 -4.37 5.05 -13.82
N PRO A 237 -4.18 3.83 -14.34
CA PRO A 237 -3.90 2.66 -13.51
C PRO A 237 -2.40 2.60 -13.19
N ASP A 238 -1.81 3.68 -12.68
CA ASP A 238 -0.37 3.87 -12.44
C ASP A 238 0.06 3.57 -10.99
N ILE A 239 -0.91 3.46 -10.08
CA ILE A 239 -0.68 3.14 -8.67
C ILE A 239 -0.96 1.65 -8.43
N SER A 240 0.03 0.94 -7.88
CA SER A 240 -0.17 -0.46 -7.49
C SER A 240 -1.15 -0.59 -6.31
N LEU A 241 -1.88 -1.70 -6.29
CA LEU A 241 -2.77 -2.09 -5.21
C LEU A 241 -2.02 -2.21 -3.89
N TYR A 242 -0.79 -2.75 -3.91
CA TYR A 242 0.07 -2.80 -2.73
C TYR A 242 0.36 -1.40 -2.16
N PHE A 243 0.87 -0.47 -2.98
CA PHE A 243 1.22 0.88 -2.51
C PHE A 243 -0.01 1.65 -2.03
N HIS A 244 -1.14 1.54 -2.74
CA HIS A 244 -2.43 2.11 -2.31
C HIS A 244 -2.82 1.58 -0.93
N SER A 245 -2.89 0.26 -0.77
CA SER A 245 -3.22 -0.38 0.52
C SER A 245 -2.24 -0.02 1.64
N LYS A 246 -0.94 0.04 1.35
CA LYS A 246 0.10 0.44 2.30
C LYS A 246 -0.11 1.86 2.80
N LEU A 247 -0.32 2.81 1.88
CA LEU A 247 -0.51 4.21 2.22
C LEU A 247 -1.83 4.43 2.98
N THR A 248 -2.92 3.80 2.55
CA THR A 248 -4.20 3.81 3.27
C THR A 248 -4.03 3.30 4.71
N ALA A 249 -3.27 2.23 4.92
CA ALA A 249 -3.01 1.69 6.25
C ALA A 249 -2.17 2.63 7.13
N ALA A 250 -1.13 3.25 6.57
CA ALA A 250 -0.29 4.21 7.27
C ALA A 250 -1.11 5.44 7.72
N ILE A 251 -1.90 6.00 6.80
CA ILE A 251 -2.79 7.15 7.06
C ILE A 251 -3.85 6.79 8.11
N ALA A 252 -4.52 5.63 7.98
CA ALA A 252 -5.51 5.17 8.93
C ALA A 252 -4.92 5.00 10.35
N GLY A 253 -3.69 4.49 10.44
CA GLY A 253 -2.98 4.39 11.72
C GLY A 253 -2.77 5.76 12.39
N CYS A 254 -2.31 6.76 11.63
CA CYS A 254 -2.14 8.12 12.13
C CYS A 254 -3.48 8.73 12.57
N LEU A 255 -4.52 8.66 11.72
CA LEU A 255 -5.86 9.15 12.04
C LEU A 255 -6.42 8.50 13.31
N TYR A 256 -6.21 7.19 13.49
CA TYR A 256 -6.68 6.49 14.69
C TYR A 256 -5.98 7.01 15.95
N LYS A 257 -4.66 7.18 15.92
CA LYS A 257 -3.90 7.68 17.08
C LYS A 257 -4.29 9.12 17.44
N VAL A 258 -4.67 9.94 16.46
CA VAL A 258 -5.14 11.32 16.68
C VAL A 258 -6.59 11.36 17.18
N LEU A 259 -7.49 10.58 16.60
CA LEU A 259 -8.94 10.80 16.75
C LEU A 259 -9.65 9.80 17.66
N ASN A 260 -9.06 8.64 18.00
CA ASN A 260 -9.80 7.54 18.63
C ASN A 260 -10.52 7.88 19.96
N ASN A 261 -10.11 8.93 20.67
CA ASN A 261 -10.74 9.36 21.92
C ASN A 261 -11.51 10.69 21.79
N GLU A 262 -11.68 11.20 20.57
CA GLU A 262 -12.41 12.44 20.30
C GLU A 262 -13.92 12.16 20.21
N GLU A 263 -14.72 12.92 20.95
CA GLU A 263 -16.19 12.76 20.98
C GLU A 263 -16.84 13.12 19.63
N ASP A 264 -16.18 13.97 18.83
CA ASP A 264 -16.63 14.49 17.54
C ASP A 264 -15.84 13.92 16.35
N MET A 265 -15.28 12.71 16.48
CA MET A 265 -14.48 12.02 15.45
C MET A 265 -15.07 12.14 14.04
N ASP A 266 -16.37 11.92 13.88
CA ASP A 266 -17.03 11.96 12.56
C ASP A 266 -17.00 13.34 11.92
N SER A 267 -17.14 14.41 12.72
CA SER A 267 -17.07 15.79 12.23
C SER A 267 -15.65 16.13 11.80
N LYS A 268 -14.66 15.75 12.61
CA LYS A 268 -13.24 15.94 12.29
C LYS A 268 -12.84 15.18 11.02
N LEU A 269 -13.33 13.95 10.83
CA LEU A 269 -13.10 13.17 9.62
C LEU A 269 -13.68 13.85 8.37
N GLU A 270 -14.85 14.51 8.45
CA GLU A 270 -15.38 15.30 7.32
C GLU A 270 -14.52 16.53 7.01
N GLU A 271 -14.07 17.24 8.05
CA GLU A 271 -13.19 18.40 7.90
C GLU A 271 -11.92 18.01 7.12
N ILE A 272 -11.28 16.90 7.52
CA ILE A 272 -10.10 16.33 6.88
C ILE A 272 -10.38 15.95 5.43
N LEU A 273 -11.48 15.24 5.17
CA LEU A 273 -11.84 14.80 3.82
C LEU A 273 -12.11 16.00 2.89
N SER A 274 -12.69 17.07 3.44
CA SER A 274 -12.97 18.30 2.71
C SER A 274 -11.73 19.17 2.45
N LYS A 275 -10.56 18.79 2.99
CA LYS A 275 -9.29 19.54 2.92
C LYS A 275 -9.45 21.00 3.40
N LYS A 276 -10.23 21.21 4.45
CA LYS A 276 -10.50 22.53 5.03
C LYS A 276 -10.30 22.46 6.54
N GLY A 277 -10.07 23.60 7.15
CA GLY A 277 -10.08 23.76 8.61
C GLY A 277 -8.76 23.47 9.31
N ILE A 278 -8.76 23.64 10.63
CA ILE A 278 -7.56 23.71 11.49
C ILE A 278 -6.91 22.34 11.68
N TYR A 279 -7.71 21.27 11.62
CA TYR A 279 -7.19 19.92 11.84
C TYR A 279 -6.32 19.45 10.67
N TYR A 280 -6.61 19.85 9.43
CA TYR A 280 -5.86 19.39 8.25
C TYR A 280 -4.34 19.63 8.37
N ASP A 281 -3.94 20.78 8.93
CA ASP A 281 -2.54 21.22 8.94
C ASP A 281 -1.66 20.53 10.01
N ASN A 282 -2.23 19.73 10.93
CA ASN A 282 -1.46 19.17 12.06
C ASN A 282 -1.74 17.68 12.36
N ILE A 283 -2.38 16.95 11.43
CA ILE A 283 -2.70 15.53 11.66
C ILE A 283 -1.51 14.63 11.41
N PHE A 284 -0.70 14.97 10.43
CA PHE A 284 0.40 14.13 9.96
C PHE A 284 1.74 14.82 10.24
N LEU A 285 2.78 14.00 10.31
CA LEU A 285 4.16 14.42 10.36
C LEU A 285 4.92 13.56 9.36
N LEU A 286 5.54 14.21 8.38
CA LEU A 286 6.49 13.57 7.48
C LEU A 286 7.88 13.64 8.12
N VAL A 287 8.37 12.51 8.60
CA VAL A 287 9.71 12.39 9.18
C VAL A 287 10.69 11.96 8.11
N GLY A 288 11.69 12.80 7.84
CA GLY A 288 12.79 12.52 6.93
C GLY A 288 14.06 12.18 7.71
N GLY A 289 14.79 11.17 7.24
CA GLY A 289 16.13 10.86 7.72
C GLY A 289 17.14 10.80 6.58
N ASP A 290 18.34 11.31 6.81
CA ASP A 290 19.47 11.26 5.85
C ASP A 290 20.76 10.87 6.57
N ILE A 291 21.48 9.89 5.99
CA ILE A 291 22.80 9.49 6.48
C ILE A 291 23.86 10.35 5.81
N SER A 292 24.56 11.17 6.59
CA SER A 292 25.68 11.97 6.09
C SER A 292 27.00 11.19 6.13
N GLY A 293 27.95 11.56 5.27
CA GLY A 293 29.28 10.93 5.22
C GLY A 293 29.38 9.66 4.36
N ILE A 294 28.30 9.22 3.71
CA ILE A 294 28.24 8.00 2.89
C ILE A 294 29.40 7.87 1.91
N GLN A 295 29.66 8.90 1.09
CA GLN A 295 30.71 8.81 0.06
C GLN A 295 32.09 8.58 0.68
N LYS A 296 32.44 9.35 1.71
CA LYS A 296 33.70 9.20 2.44
C LYS A 296 33.81 7.80 3.06
N PHE A 297 32.74 7.34 3.70
CA PHE A 297 32.69 6.02 4.31
C PHE A 297 32.87 4.89 3.29
N ILE A 298 32.16 4.91 2.16
CA ILE A 298 32.25 3.89 1.11
C ILE A 298 33.66 3.86 0.51
N TYR A 299 34.18 5.01 0.11
CA TYR A 299 35.41 5.11 -0.69
C TYR A 299 36.71 5.25 0.10
N THR A 300 36.70 5.06 1.43
CA THR A 300 37.94 4.95 2.21
C THR A 300 38.68 3.66 1.81
N LEU A 301 39.61 3.77 0.85
CA LEU A 301 40.25 2.66 0.14
C LEU A 301 41.16 1.81 1.05
N THR A 302 41.05 0.49 0.94
CA THR A 302 42.04 -0.48 1.43
C THR A 302 42.61 -1.25 0.25
N SER A 303 43.94 -1.38 0.17
CA SER A 303 44.67 -1.90 -1.00
C SER A 303 44.47 -3.40 -1.29
N LYS A 304 43.95 -4.18 -0.33
CA LYS A 304 43.57 -5.60 -0.50
C LYS A 304 42.10 -5.81 -0.14
N GLY A 305 41.37 -6.55 -0.97
CA GLY A 305 39.97 -6.92 -0.69
C GLY A 305 38.94 -5.80 -0.93
N ALA A 306 39.31 -4.74 -1.64
CA ALA A 306 38.49 -3.55 -1.88
C ALA A 306 37.05 -3.85 -2.31
N ALA A 307 36.83 -4.79 -3.25
CA ALA A 307 35.50 -5.15 -3.72
C ALA A 307 34.61 -5.86 -2.67
N LYS A 308 35.22 -6.57 -1.70
CA LYS A 308 34.50 -7.19 -0.57
C LYS A 308 34.16 -6.12 0.47
N THR A 309 35.11 -5.25 0.80
CA THR A 309 34.93 -4.14 1.74
C THR A 309 33.85 -3.17 1.24
N LEU A 310 33.88 -2.83 -0.06
CA LEU A 310 32.88 -1.97 -0.69
C LEU A 310 31.46 -2.53 -0.51
N ARG A 311 31.25 -3.80 -0.89
CA ARG A 311 29.94 -4.47 -0.72
C ARG A 311 29.51 -4.53 0.74
N GLY A 312 30.43 -4.84 1.66
CA GLY A 312 30.14 -4.86 3.09
C GLY A 312 29.68 -3.50 3.62
N ARG A 313 30.33 -2.41 3.18
CA ARG A 313 29.95 -1.05 3.55
C ARG A 313 28.61 -0.61 2.94
N SER A 314 28.32 -0.97 1.70
CA SER A 314 27.02 -0.70 1.08
C SER A 314 25.89 -1.41 1.83
N VAL A 315 26.07 -2.70 2.18
CA VAL A 315 25.10 -3.44 2.99
C VAL A 315 24.97 -2.84 4.38
N TYR A 316 26.09 -2.43 5.01
CA TYR A 316 26.06 -1.75 6.30
C TYR A 316 25.19 -0.49 6.27
N LEU A 317 25.36 0.36 5.25
CA LEU A 317 24.57 1.57 5.10
C LEU A 317 23.08 1.27 4.89
N GLU A 318 22.72 0.27 4.09
CA GLU A 318 21.32 -0.13 3.92
C GLU A 318 20.72 -0.62 5.25
N LEU A 319 21.45 -1.44 6.00
CA LEU A 319 21.01 -1.91 7.31
C LEU A 319 20.89 -0.77 8.32
N LEU A 320 21.82 0.20 8.30
CA LEU A 320 21.79 1.38 9.16
C LEU A 320 20.56 2.24 8.85
N THR A 321 20.29 2.54 7.58
CA THR A 321 19.10 3.29 7.15
C THR A 321 17.82 2.61 7.63
N ARG A 322 17.68 1.30 7.37
CA ARG A 322 16.52 0.51 7.82
C ARG A 322 16.38 0.49 9.34
N THR A 323 17.50 0.34 10.04
CA THR A 323 17.51 0.24 11.51
C THR A 323 17.11 1.55 12.15
N ALA A 324 17.62 2.69 11.65
CA ALA A 324 17.22 4.01 12.12
C ALA A 324 15.72 4.26 11.92
N ALA A 325 15.19 3.97 10.73
CA ALA A 325 13.77 4.14 10.46
C ALA A 325 12.88 3.26 11.36
N ARG A 326 13.23 1.97 11.52
CA ARG A 326 12.51 1.04 12.41
C ARG A 326 12.67 1.37 13.88
N TYR A 327 13.80 1.95 14.27
CA TYR A 327 14.03 2.41 15.65
C TYR A 327 13.00 3.49 16.01
N ILE A 328 12.83 4.50 15.15
CA ILE A 328 11.83 5.56 15.33
C ILE A 328 10.42 4.96 15.43
N LEU A 329 10.03 4.10 14.49
CA LEU A 329 8.69 3.47 14.50
C LEU A 329 8.40 2.64 15.75
N ARG A 330 9.40 1.92 16.26
CA ARG A 330 9.25 1.14 17.49
C ARG A 330 9.03 2.01 18.72
N ARG A 331 9.63 3.20 18.77
CA ARG A 331 9.39 4.16 19.87
C ARG A 331 7.94 4.66 19.88
N PHE A 332 7.34 4.81 18.71
CA PHE A 332 5.94 5.24 18.56
C PHE A 332 4.93 4.10 18.45
N GLU A 333 5.37 2.84 18.54
CA GLU A 333 4.54 1.63 18.37
C GLU A 333 3.80 1.58 17.01
N PHE A 334 4.46 2.01 15.95
CA PHE A 334 3.94 1.92 14.58
C PHE A 334 4.57 0.74 13.80
N PRO A 335 3.82 0.16 12.85
CA PRO A 335 4.33 -0.89 11.95
C PRO A 335 5.26 -0.34 10.86
N ASP A 336 6.01 -1.23 10.23
CA ASP A 336 7.02 -0.88 9.20
C ASP A 336 6.38 -0.28 7.94
N LEU A 337 5.08 -0.53 7.71
CA LEU A 337 4.33 0.04 6.58
C LEU A 337 4.24 1.58 6.62
N ASN A 338 4.52 2.21 7.77
CA ASN A 338 4.62 3.67 7.88
C ASN A 338 5.91 4.23 7.27
N ILE A 339 6.90 3.38 6.94
CA ILE A 339 8.05 3.77 6.11
C ILE A 339 7.56 3.88 4.66
N ILE A 340 7.41 5.10 4.18
CA ILE A 340 6.94 5.41 2.81
C ILE A 340 8.06 5.12 1.80
N TYR A 341 9.29 5.48 2.16
CA TYR A 341 10.47 5.24 1.33
C TYR A 341 11.68 4.95 2.21
N GLU A 342 12.54 4.06 1.74
CA GLU A 342 13.83 3.71 2.33
C GLU A 342 14.78 3.36 1.20
N GLY A 343 15.88 4.10 1.05
CA GLY A 343 16.86 3.85 0.00
C GLY A 343 17.96 4.90 -0.09
N GLY A 344 19.17 4.47 -0.44
CA GLY A 344 20.29 5.36 -0.71
C GLY A 344 20.76 6.20 0.49
N GLY A 345 20.58 5.70 1.72
CA GLY A 345 20.90 6.46 2.93
C GLY A 345 19.77 7.32 3.45
N ARG A 346 18.61 7.33 2.77
CA ARG A 346 17.46 8.16 3.14
C ARG A 346 16.26 7.32 3.51
N PHE A 347 15.44 7.85 4.41
CA PHE A 347 14.13 7.29 4.71
C PHE A 347 13.09 8.38 4.92
N TYR A 348 11.84 8.05 4.63
CA TYR A 348 10.67 8.90 4.90
C TYR A 348 9.61 8.07 5.62
N ILE A 349 9.11 8.58 6.74
CA ILE A 349 8.14 7.92 7.61
C ILE A 349 6.93 8.85 7.79
N LEU A 350 5.73 8.28 7.68
CA LEU A 350 4.49 8.98 8.01
C LEU A 350 4.07 8.67 9.46
N LEU A 351 3.95 9.70 10.29
CA LEU A 351 3.53 9.61 11.69
C LEU A 351 2.41 10.63 11.99
N PRO A 352 1.74 10.56 13.16
CA PRO A 352 0.77 11.57 13.54
C PRO A 352 1.46 12.84 14.09
N GLY A 353 0.91 14.02 13.79
CA GLY A 353 1.52 15.33 14.06
C GLY A 353 1.97 15.56 15.51
N PHE A 354 1.23 15.03 16.49
CA PHE A 354 1.52 15.26 17.91
C PHE A 354 2.86 14.66 18.38
N VAL A 355 3.50 13.77 17.60
CA VAL A 355 4.77 13.12 17.98
C VAL A 355 6.01 13.98 17.72
N GLU A 356 5.86 15.14 17.07
CA GLU A 356 6.98 16.00 16.69
C GLU A 356 7.90 16.38 17.87
N LYS A 357 7.31 16.59 19.06
CA LYS A 357 8.09 16.91 20.27
C LYS A 357 8.97 15.74 20.71
N GLU A 358 8.41 14.54 20.78
CA GLU A 358 9.14 13.32 21.17
C GLU A 358 10.14 12.88 20.10
N LEU A 359 9.90 13.22 18.82
CA LEU A 359 10.85 12.98 17.74
C LEU A 359 12.21 13.65 18.00
N LYS A 360 12.24 14.83 18.61
CA LYS A 360 13.48 15.54 18.95
C LYS A 360 14.34 14.73 19.91
N GLU A 361 13.73 14.17 20.96
CA GLU A 361 14.43 13.32 21.93
C GLU A 361 14.98 12.03 21.27
N ILE A 362 14.21 11.45 20.35
CA ILE A 362 14.65 10.28 19.58
C ILE A 362 15.81 10.63 18.64
N SER A 363 15.76 11.80 18.01
CA SER A 363 16.82 12.31 17.13
C SER A 363 18.13 12.48 17.92
N GLU A 364 18.09 13.14 19.07
CA GLU A 364 19.26 13.32 19.96
C GLU A 364 19.86 11.98 20.42
N ASP A 365 19.02 10.99 20.73
CA ASP A 365 19.48 9.64 21.10
C ASP A 365 20.13 8.91 19.91
N ILE A 366 19.59 9.06 18.70
CA ILE A 366 20.21 8.54 17.47
C ILE A 366 21.57 9.21 17.25
N GLU A 367 21.65 10.53 17.31
CA GLU A 367 22.89 11.29 17.13
C GLU A 367 23.97 10.87 18.14
N LYS A 368 23.60 10.72 19.41
CA LYS A 368 24.51 10.25 20.46
C LYS A 368 25.07 8.87 20.14
N LYS A 369 24.22 7.91 19.77
CA LYS A 369 24.64 6.55 19.38
C LYS A 369 25.54 6.57 18.15
N MET A 370 25.20 7.40 17.16
CA MET A 370 26.00 7.56 15.95
C MET A 370 27.37 8.14 16.27
N PHE A 371 27.45 9.14 17.14
CA PHE A 371 28.73 9.70 17.58
C PHE A 371 29.59 8.68 18.32
N GLU A 372 29.01 7.91 19.24
CA GLU A 372 29.72 6.86 19.99
C GLU A 372 30.31 5.79 19.05
N ILE A 373 29.55 5.34 18.05
CA ILE A 373 29.95 4.26 17.14
C ILE A 373 30.89 4.75 16.02
N HIS A 374 30.61 5.92 15.44
CA HIS A 374 31.25 6.38 14.21
C HIS A 374 32.17 7.58 14.38
N GLN A 375 32.22 8.22 15.56
CA GLN A 375 33.13 9.33 15.85
C GLN A 375 33.08 10.45 14.80
N GLY A 376 31.89 10.69 14.22
CA GLY A 376 31.64 11.69 13.18
C GLY A 376 31.93 11.26 11.73
N GLU A 377 32.34 10.02 11.48
CA GLU A 377 32.49 9.51 10.10
C GLU A 377 31.15 9.34 9.38
N LEU A 378 30.14 8.92 10.13
CA LEU A 378 28.74 8.82 9.71
C LEU A 378 27.87 9.48 10.77
N ASN A 379 26.81 10.13 10.32
CA ASN A 379 25.74 10.60 11.19
C ASN A 379 24.38 10.28 10.55
N VAL A 380 23.33 10.19 11.36
CA VAL A 380 21.94 10.12 10.89
C VAL A 380 21.23 11.37 11.36
N ILE A 381 20.79 12.20 10.42
CA ILE A 381 20.05 13.42 10.69
C ILE A 381 18.57 13.10 10.52
N VAL A 382 17.74 13.42 11.52
CA VAL A 382 16.29 13.15 11.51
C VAL A 382 15.53 14.44 11.77
N GLU A 383 14.59 14.76 10.88
CA GLU A 383 13.76 15.97 10.95
C GLU A 383 12.29 15.65 10.63
N GLY A 384 11.37 16.42 11.19
CA GLY A 384 9.93 16.29 10.96
C GLY A 384 9.34 17.55 10.32
N ILE A 385 8.42 17.37 9.38
CA ILE A 385 7.64 18.46 8.77
C ILE A 385 6.16 18.10 8.92
N SER A 386 5.39 18.96 9.59
CA SER A 386 3.94 18.84 9.79
C SER A 386 3.16 19.26 8.55
#